data_AF-A0A4P5TIP6-F1
#
_entry.id   AF-A0A4P5TIP6-F1
#
_cell.length_a   1.000
_cell.length_b   1.000
_cell.length_c   1.000
_cell.angle_alpha   90.00
_cell.angle_beta   90.00
_cell.angle_gamma   90.00
#
_symmetry.space_group_name_H-M   'P 1'
#
loop_
_entity.id
_entity.type
_entity.pdbx_description
1 polymer ?
#
loop_
_entity_poly.entity_id
_entity_poly.type
_entity_poly.pdbx_seq_one_letter_code
_entity_poly.pdbx_strand_id
1 'polypeptide(L)'
;MPQFYYWFATEMSNNDRNERRIHIDFKPHKSIYNTSKLFFMGSCFGEEIHKKMIDSGHSNSISNPFGTIFHPLPLLDNLERIVLNKPCSTQEIYTEKSSDSATHHHLQFAYRFHSTNQSELIQQITETTADAHQRLLTSSHLFITLGTAWHYHHLPTNQIVGNCHKLPQSQFQKSLSTQAEIKNTIQKMCELIETHLPQIDLIFTISPVKHLRDGLAENLASKSTLISALQECLSENQSLQKPGYFPSYEFVTEELNDWSFFRNDKMHPTPETIEWVFEKFSQVYRN
;
A
#
# COMPACT_ATOMS: atom_id res chain seq x y z
N MET A 1 5.50 12.80 45.29
CA MET A 1 5.77 11.64 44.43
C MET A 1 4.49 11.32 43.67
N PRO A 2 4.48 11.20 42.34
CA PRO A 2 3.26 10.97 41.59
C PRO A 2 2.80 9.51 41.70
N GLN A 3 1.52 9.32 42.04
CA GLN A 3 0.83 8.04 42.08
C GLN A 3 0.55 7.56 40.64
N PHE A 4 1.13 6.41 40.27
CA PHE A 4 0.75 5.70 39.05
C PHE A 4 -0.56 4.93 39.30
N TYR A 5 -1.61 5.29 38.55
CA TYR A 5 -2.86 4.54 38.51
C TYR A 5 -2.69 3.31 37.62
N TYR A 6 -2.61 2.13 38.22
CA TYR A 6 -2.76 0.86 37.50
C TYR A 6 -4.25 0.62 37.23
N TRP A 7 -4.63 0.58 35.95
CA TRP A 7 -5.93 0.09 35.54
C TRP A 7 -5.97 -1.44 35.69
N PHE A 8 -6.85 -1.93 36.56
CA PHE A 8 -7.14 -3.35 36.72
C PHE A 8 -8.06 -3.82 35.59
N ALA A 9 -7.59 -4.77 34.77
CA ALA A 9 -8.47 -5.58 33.92
C ALA A 9 -9.02 -6.74 34.76
N THR A 10 -10.34 -6.81 34.85
CA THR A 10 -11.14 -7.83 35.53
C THR A 10 -11.06 -9.20 34.82
N GLU A 11 -11.32 -10.23 35.63
CA GLU A 11 -11.34 -11.68 35.42
C GLU A 11 -11.17 -12.23 33.99
N MET A 12 -9.94 -12.61 33.65
CA MET A 12 -9.65 -13.64 32.64
C MET A 12 -8.48 -14.47 33.19
N SER A 13 -8.41 -15.77 32.87
CA SER A 13 -7.30 -16.61 33.34
C SER A 13 -5.95 -16.06 32.86
N ASN A 14 -4.89 -16.16 33.66
CA ASN A 14 -3.58 -15.62 33.32
C ASN A 14 -2.98 -16.25 32.04
N ASN A 15 -3.33 -17.49 31.69
CA ASN A 15 -2.91 -18.12 30.43
C ASN A 15 -3.62 -17.50 29.22
N ASP A 16 -4.94 -17.31 29.28
CA ASP A 16 -5.74 -16.71 28.21
C ASP A 16 -5.36 -15.22 28.00
N ARG A 17 -4.93 -14.53 29.07
CA ARG A 17 -4.35 -13.17 28.99
C ARG A 17 -2.98 -13.13 28.34
N ASN A 18 -2.14 -14.15 28.52
CA ASN A 18 -0.79 -14.18 27.96
C ASN A 18 -0.81 -14.59 26.48
N GLU A 19 -1.65 -15.55 26.08
CA GLU A 19 -1.81 -15.94 24.68
C GLU A 19 -2.45 -14.81 23.84
N ARG A 20 -3.48 -14.11 24.34
CA ARG A 20 -4.08 -12.95 23.63
C ARG A 20 -3.21 -11.71 23.55
N ARG A 21 -2.15 -11.60 24.35
CA ARG A 21 -1.22 -10.45 24.29
C ARG A 21 -0.20 -10.59 23.16
N ILE A 22 0.01 -11.81 22.67
CA ILE A 22 0.99 -12.11 21.63
C ILE A 22 0.31 -12.21 20.26
N HIS A 23 -0.93 -12.72 20.23
CA HIS A 23 -1.68 -12.88 18.99
C HIS A 23 -2.51 -11.64 18.65
N ILE A 24 -2.39 -11.19 17.41
CA ILE A 24 -3.18 -10.08 16.91
C ILE A 24 -4.55 -10.60 16.46
N ASP A 25 -5.59 -10.25 17.21
CA ASP A 25 -6.97 -10.52 16.84
C ASP A 25 -7.43 -9.56 15.73
N PHE A 26 -7.84 -10.11 14.59
CA PHE A 26 -8.37 -9.35 13.46
C PHE A 26 -9.65 -10.00 12.94
N LYS A 27 -10.67 -9.18 12.63
CA LYS A 27 -11.95 -9.62 12.04
C LYS A 27 -12.27 -8.75 10.82
N PRO A 28 -12.64 -9.34 9.67
CA PRO A 28 -12.89 -8.56 8.48
C PRO A 28 -14.30 -7.98 8.53
N HIS A 29 -14.55 -6.95 7.72
CA HIS A 29 -15.91 -6.47 7.49
C HIS A 29 -16.66 -7.38 6.51
N LYS A 30 -15.97 -7.91 5.50
CA LYS A 30 -16.54 -8.73 4.44
C LYS A 30 -15.67 -9.96 4.18
N SER A 31 -16.31 -11.11 4.04
CA SER A 31 -15.62 -12.35 3.66
C SER A 31 -15.33 -12.37 2.15
N ILE A 32 -14.22 -13.02 1.80
CA ILE A 32 -13.82 -13.35 0.45
C ILE A 32 -14.40 -14.71 0.08
N TYR A 33 -15.27 -14.73 -0.91
CA TYR A 33 -15.82 -15.93 -1.52
C TYR A 33 -15.12 -16.22 -2.85
N ASN A 34 -15.26 -17.43 -3.39
CA ASN A 34 -14.67 -17.78 -4.70
C ASN A 34 -15.10 -16.85 -5.85
N THR A 35 -16.27 -16.19 -5.74
CA THR A 35 -16.77 -15.21 -6.71
C THR A 35 -16.26 -13.79 -6.46
N SER A 36 -15.58 -13.53 -5.34
CA SER A 36 -15.03 -12.23 -5.00
C SER A 36 -13.93 -11.85 -5.99
N LYS A 37 -14.12 -10.70 -6.63
CA LYS A 37 -13.11 -10.02 -7.43
C LYS A 37 -12.30 -9.10 -6.54
N LEU A 38 -10.98 -9.21 -6.60
CA LEU A 38 -10.07 -8.56 -5.67
C LEU A 38 -9.16 -7.63 -6.44
N PHE A 39 -8.97 -6.43 -5.90
CA PHE A 39 -8.09 -5.42 -6.44
C PHE A 39 -7.01 -5.10 -5.43
N PHE A 40 -5.74 -5.18 -5.82
CA PHE A 40 -4.60 -4.87 -4.96
C PHE A 40 -3.83 -3.66 -5.50
N MET A 41 -3.47 -2.75 -4.60
CA MET A 41 -2.61 -1.60 -4.87
C MET A 41 -1.58 -1.46 -3.76
N GLY A 42 -0.38 -0.97 -4.08
CA GLY A 42 0.62 -0.64 -3.07
C GLY A 42 1.96 -1.34 -3.26
N SER A 43 2.59 -1.65 -2.12
CA SER A 43 3.94 -2.23 -2.05
C SER A 43 4.02 -3.64 -2.66
N CYS A 44 5.25 -4.12 -2.86
CA CYS A 44 5.53 -5.45 -3.39
C CYS A 44 4.99 -6.57 -2.49
N PHE A 45 4.84 -6.31 -1.18
CA PHE A 45 4.21 -7.28 -0.28
C PHE A 45 2.74 -7.55 -0.66
N GLY A 46 2.01 -6.52 -1.10
CA GLY A 46 0.64 -6.69 -1.60
C GLY A 46 0.59 -7.55 -2.87
N GLU A 47 1.61 -7.46 -3.72
CA GLU A 47 1.75 -8.36 -4.88
C GLU A 47 2.02 -9.81 -4.47
N GLU A 48 2.81 -10.05 -3.43
CA GLU A 48 3.05 -11.40 -2.93
C GLU A 48 1.76 -12.03 -2.39
N ILE A 49 0.95 -11.28 -1.63
CA ILE A 49 -0.38 -11.74 -1.17
C ILE A 49 -1.33 -11.94 -2.35
N HIS A 50 -1.31 -11.05 -3.35
CA HIS A 50 -2.10 -11.21 -4.57
C HIS A 50 -1.73 -12.50 -5.34
N LYS A 51 -0.45 -12.81 -5.49
CA LYS A 51 0.01 -14.07 -6.12
C LYS A 51 -0.55 -15.28 -5.37
N LYS A 52 -0.51 -15.27 -4.04
CA LYS A 52 -1.11 -16.34 -3.23
C LYS A 52 -2.63 -16.45 -3.43
N MET A 53 -3.34 -15.33 -3.58
CA MET A 53 -4.76 -15.33 -3.95
C MET A 53 -5.00 -15.96 -5.34
N ILE A 54 -4.15 -15.66 -6.33
CA ILE A 54 -4.22 -16.28 -7.66
C ILE A 54 -4.02 -17.79 -7.56
N ASP A 55 -2.95 -18.22 -6.88
CA ASP A 55 -2.59 -19.64 -6.72
C ASP A 55 -3.71 -20.45 -6.05
N SER A 56 -4.48 -19.81 -5.18
CA SER A 56 -5.62 -20.41 -4.49
C SER A 56 -6.97 -20.32 -5.24
N GLY A 57 -6.98 -19.82 -6.49
CA GLY A 57 -8.16 -19.87 -7.37
C GLY A 57 -8.84 -18.53 -7.69
N HIS A 58 -8.36 -17.40 -7.17
CA HIS A 58 -8.93 -16.08 -7.49
C HIS A 58 -8.34 -15.47 -8.77
N SER A 59 -8.34 -16.21 -9.87
CA SER A 59 -7.70 -15.86 -11.16
C SER A 59 -8.15 -14.52 -11.77
N ASN A 60 -9.33 -14.02 -11.38
CA ASN A 60 -9.87 -12.73 -11.85
C ASN A 60 -9.37 -11.52 -11.04
N SER A 61 -8.52 -11.72 -10.03
CA SER A 61 -7.94 -10.62 -9.24
C SER A 61 -6.85 -9.88 -10.00
N ILE A 62 -6.72 -8.58 -9.74
CA ILE A 62 -5.70 -7.70 -10.35
C ILE A 62 -4.86 -7.05 -9.26
N SER A 63 -3.60 -6.78 -9.57
CA SER A 63 -2.70 -6.00 -8.71
C SER A 63 -1.93 -4.95 -9.50
N ASN A 64 -1.75 -3.78 -8.89
CA ASN A 64 -0.80 -2.75 -9.30
C ASN A 64 -0.77 -2.50 -10.82
N PRO A 65 -1.89 -2.04 -11.42
CA PRO A 65 -1.97 -1.77 -12.86
C PRO A 65 -0.88 -0.80 -13.35
N PHE A 66 -0.44 0.12 -12.51
CA PHE A 66 0.68 1.04 -12.78
C PHE A 66 2.03 0.60 -12.18
N GLY A 67 2.10 -0.63 -11.66
CA GLY A 67 3.23 -1.21 -10.95
C GLY A 67 3.27 -0.83 -9.47
N THR A 68 4.26 -1.36 -8.76
CA THR A 68 4.39 -1.21 -7.31
C THR A 68 4.68 0.22 -6.90
N ILE A 69 3.85 0.79 -6.03
CA ILE A 69 4.01 2.14 -5.49
C ILE A 69 3.89 2.09 -3.97
N PHE A 70 4.85 2.71 -3.28
CA PHE A 70 5.00 2.53 -1.83
C PHE A 70 4.45 3.70 -1.01
N HIS A 71 4.58 4.91 -1.52
CA HIS A 71 4.21 6.13 -0.82
C HIS A 71 2.72 6.45 -1.00
N PRO A 72 1.98 6.84 0.04
CA PRO A 72 0.55 7.09 -0.05
C PRO A 72 0.15 8.14 -1.09
N LEU A 73 0.91 9.23 -1.25
CA LEU A 73 0.56 10.31 -2.18
C LEU A 73 0.48 9.84 -3.65
N PRO A 74 1.54 9.27 -4.24
CA PRO A 74 1.42 8.67 -5.56
C PRO A 74 0.35 7.57 -5.63
N LEU A 75 0.14 6.77 -4.57
CA LEU A 75 -0.95 5.78 -4.55
C LEU A 75 -2.34 6.43 -4.68
N LEU A 76 -2.58 7.58 -4.05
CA LEU A 76 -3.82 8.32 -4.19
C LEU A 76 -4.00 8.79 -5.62
N ASP A 77 -2.97 9.36 -6.24
CA ASP A 77 -3.02 9.80 -7.65
C ASP A 77 -3.36 8.64 -8.60
N ASN A 78 -2.75 7.47 -8.35
CA ASN A 78 -3.04 6.24 -9.08
C ASN A 78 -4.50 5.80 -8.87
N LEU A 79 -5.00 5.84 -7.64
CA LEU A 79 -6.36 5.43 -7.31
C LEU A 79 -7.40 6.38 -7.92
N GLU A 80 -7.19 7.69 -7.79
CA GLU A 80 -8.04 8.73 -8.37
C GLU A 80 -8.12 8.58 -9.89
N ARG A 81 -6.98 8.35 -10.55
CA ARG A 81 -6.94 8.08 -11.99
C ARG A 81 -7.82 6.89 -12.38
N ILE A 82 -7.75 5.78 -11.64
CA ILE A 82 -8.54 4.57 -11.91
C ILE A 82 -10.02 4.83 -11.63
N VAL A 83 -10.36 5.40 -10.47
CA VAL A 83 -11.75 5.64 -10.06
C VAL A 83 -12.47 6.58 -11.04
N LEU A 84 -11.80 7.66 -11.45
CA LEU A 84 -12.35 8.65 -12.37
C LEU A 84 -12.15 8.32 -13.85
N ASN A 85 -11.52 7.19 -14.17
CA ASN A 85 -11.16 6.77 -15.53
C ASN A 85 -10.42 7.88 -16.31
N LYS A 86 -9.48 8.56 -15.66
CA LYS A 86 -8.81 9.75 -16.20
C LYS A 86 -7.77 9.35 -17.27
N PRO A 87 -7.88 9.78 -18.54
CA PRO A 87 -6.89 9.48 -19.56
C PRO A 87 -5.54 10.15 -19.28
N CYS A 88 -4.47 9.66 -19.89
CA CYS A 88 -3.16 10.30 -19.79
C CYS A 88 -3.07 11.50 -20.72
N SER A 89 -2.47 12.58 -20.24
CA SER A 89 -2.21 13.80 -21.00
C SER A 89 -0.72 14.02 -21.22
N THR A 90 -0.37 14.84 -22.21
CA THR A 90 1.03 15.15 -22.53
C THR A 90 1.74 15.93 -21.43
N GLN A 91 0.99 16.71 -20.62
CA GLN A 91 1.52 17.51 -19.51
C GLN A 91 2.01 16.65 -18.33
N GLU A 92 1.60 15.37 -18.28
CA GLU A 92 1.98 14.43 -17.22
C GLU A 92 3.30 13.70 -17.54
N ILE A 93 3.85 13.91 -18.73
CA ILE A 93 5.05 13.22 -19.21
C ILE A 93 6.29 14.09 -19.03
N TYR A 94 7.20 13.63 -18.20
CA TYR A 94 8.55 14.18 -18.12
C TYR A 94 9.42 13.63 -19.24
N THR A 95 10.21 14.48 -19.89
CA THR A 95 11.13 14.07 -20.96
C THR A 95 12.57 14.36 -20.57
N GLU A 96 13.36 13.31 -20.41
CA GLU A 96 14.80 13.37 -20.22
C GLU A 96 15.48 13.34 -21.60
N LYS A 97 16.34 14.34 -21.88
CA LYS A 97 17.03 14.46 -23.16
C LYS A 97 18.51 14.14 -22.97
N SER A 98 19.00 13.15 -23.72
CA SER A 98 20.42 12.93 -23.93
C SER A 98 20.89 13.59 -25.23
N SER A 99 22.19 13.50 -25.54
CA SER A 99 22.78 14.13 -26.75
C SER A 99 22.07 13.73 -28.04
N ASP A 100 21.63 12.47 -28.13
CA ASP A 100 21.11 11.89 -29.37
C ASP A 100 19.75 11.17 -29.19
N SER A 101 19.16 11.21 -28.00
CA SER A 101 17.87 10.55 -27.73
C SER A 101 17.04 11.26 -26.67
N ALA A 102 15.74 11.02 -26.68
CA ALA A 102 14.81 11.44 -25.63
C ALA A 102 14.13 10.20 -25.04
N THR A 103 13.99 10.18 -23.72
CA THR A 103 13.17 9.19 -23.02
C THR A 103 12.08 9.91 -22.26
N HIS A 104 10.86 9.39 -22.36
CA HIS A 104 9.65 9.93 -21.77
C HIS A 104 9.25 9.08 -20.57
N HIS A 105 8.85 9.70 -19.47
CA HIS A 105 8.59 9.06 -18.18
C HIS A 105 7.29 9.57 -17.56
N HIS A 106 6.49 8.68 -16.98
CA HIS A 106 5.41 9.05 -16.08
C HIS A 106 5.80 8.74 -14.63
N LEU A 107 6.31 9.74 -13.91
CA LEU A 107 7.03 9.55 -12.64
C LEU A 107 6.14 9.11 -11.46
N GLN A 108 4.81 9.10 -11.61
CA GLN A 108 3.90 8.54 -10.60
C GLN A 108 3.76 7.02 -10.66
N PHE A 109 4.33 6.37 -11.69
CA PHE A 109 4.16 4.93 -11.94
C PHE A 109 5.47 4.17 -11.78
N ALA A 110 5.44 2.85 -11.92
CA ALA A 110 6.66 2.05 -11.91
C ALA A 110 7.52 2.35 -13.16
N TYR A 111 8.81 2.04 -13.04
CA TYR A 111 9.79 2.30 -14.10
C TYR A 111 9.35 1.81 -15.49
N ARG A 112 8.58 0.72 -15.62
CA ARG A 112 8.07 0.23 -16.92
C ARG A 112 7.22 1.24 -17.71
N PHE A 113 6.76 2.32 -17.09
CA PHE A 113 6.08 3.44 -17.75
C PHE A 113 7.09 4.50 -18.18
N HIS A 114 8.02 4.08 -19.04
CA HIS A 114 8.88 4.95 -19.82
C HIS A 114 8.92 4.46 -21.28
N SER A 115 9.18 5.36 -22.22
CA SER A 115 9.33 5.01 -23.64
C SER A 115 10.17 6.05 -24.36
N THR A 116 10.80 5.66 -25.47
CA THR A 116 11.38 6.60 -26.43
C THR A 116 10.31 7.24 -27.33
N ASN A 117 9.06 6.75 -27.30
CA ASN A 117 7.92 7.31 -28.02
C ASN A 117 6.85 7.80 -27.02
N GLN A 118 6.67 9.12 -26.94
CA GLN A 118 5.71 9.75 -26.02
C GLN A 118 4.27 9.31 -26.27
N SER A 119 3.87 9.20 -27.54
CA SER A 119 2.50 8.84 -27.91
C SER A 119 2.16 7.41 -27.50
N GLU A 120 3.10 6.47 -27.69
CA GLU A 120 2.94 5.08 -27.23
C GLU A 120 2.80 4.99 -25.70
N LEU A 121 3.59 5.78 -24.95
CA LEU A 121 3.49 5.81 -23.49
C LEU A 121 2.13 6.35 -23.02
N ILE A 122 1.65 7.43 -23.63
CA ILE A 122 0.33 8.01 -23.32
C ILE A 122 -0.79 7.01 -23.64
N GLN A 123 -0.71 6.34 -24.78
CA GLN A 123 -1.66 5.31 -25.16
C GLN A 123 -1.65 4.15 -24.15
N GLN A 124 -0.47 3.61 -23.82
CA GLN A 124 -0.30 2.54 -22.85
C GLN A 124 -0.92 2.89 -21.49
N ILE A 125 -0.68 4.11 -20.98
CA ILE A 125 -1.25 4.56 -19.70
C ILE A 125 -2.77 4.68 -19.78
N THR A 126 -3.29 5.22 -20.88
CA THR A 126 -4.72 5.41 -21.08
C THR A 126 -5.45 4.07 -21.16
N GLU A 127 -4.91 3.11 -21.91
CA GLU A 127 -5.46 1.74 -22.00
C GLU A 127 -5.37 1.01 -20.65
N THR A 128 -4.25 1.13 -19.95
CA THR A 128 -4.07 0.57 -18.60
C THR A 128 -5.08 1.15 -17.62
N THR A 129 -5.35 2.46 -17.70
CA THR A 129 -6.35 3.13 -16.86
C THR A 129 -7.75 2.60 -17.14
N ALA A 130 -8.12 2.46 -18.42
CA ALA A 130 -9.43 1.97 -18.80
C ALA A 130 -9.68 0.52 -18.34
N ASP A 131 -8.70 -0.39 -18.53
CA ASP A 131 -8.81 -1.78 -18.03
C ASP A 131 -8.90 -1.82 -16.49
N ALA A 132 -8.04 -1.07 -15.81
CA ALA A 132 -8.06 -0.99 -14.34
C ALA A 132 -9.39 -0.44 -13.82
N HIS A 133 -9.96 0.58 -14.46
CA HIS A 133 -11.24 1.16 -14.09
C HIS A 133 -12.37 0.12 -14.17
N GLN A 134 -12.46 -0.60 -15.30
CA GLN A 134 -13.48 -1.65 -15.47
C GLN A 134 -13.33 -2.78 -14.44
N ARG A 135 -12.09 -3.17 -14.12
CA ARG A 135 -11.84 -4.17 -13.08
C ARG A 135 -12.21 -3.66 -11.69
N LEU A 136 -11.90 -2.41 -11.37
CA LEU A 136 -12.23 -1.82 -10.06
C LEU A 136 -13.75 -1.70 -9.87
N LEU A 137 -14.50 -1.25 -10.88
CA LEU A 137 -15.96 -1.15 -10.82
C LEU A 137 -16.66 -2.46 -10.45
N THR A 138 -16.08 -3.60 -10.83
CA THR A 138 -16.65 -4.92 -10.53
C THR A 138 -15.99 -5.59 -9.32
N SER A 139 -15.01 -4.94 -8.69
CA SER A 139 -14.29 -5.50 -7.56
C SER A 139 -15.13 -5.46 -6.29
N SER A 140 -15.01 -6.52 -5.51
CA SER A 140 -15.70 -6.68 -4.22
C SER A 140 -14.87 -6.17 -3.05
N HIS A 141 -13.54 -6.17 -3.20
CA HIS A 141 -12.56 -5.75 -2.22
C HIS A 141 -11.42 -4.98 -2.91
N LEU A 142 -10.95 -3.91 -2.27
CA LEU A 142 -9.75 -3.16 -2.63
C LEU A 142 -8.77 -3.18 -1.45
N PHE A 143 -7.60 -3.77 -1.68
CA PHE A 143 -6.51 -3.80 -0.72
C PHE A 143 -5.46 -2.75 -1.07
N ILE A 144 -5.15 -1.86 -0.14
CA ILE A 144 -4.09 -0.84 -0.29
C ILE A 144 -2.97 -1.14 0.72
N THR A 145 -1.81 -1.56 0.20
CA THR A 145 -0.62 -1.89 1.01
C THR A 145 0.36 -0.72 1.04
N LEU A 146 0.38 0.04 2.14
CA LEU A 146 1.28 1.18 2.32
C LEU A 146 2.71 0.70 2.60
N GLY A 147 3.69 1.26 1.88
CA GLY A 147 5.09 0.82 1.94
C GLY A 147 5.98 1.70 2.81
N THR A 148 5.99 3.01 2.53
CA THR A 148 6.85 3.98 3.25
C THR A 148 6.24 5.38 3.28
N ALA A 149 6.57 6.17 4.31
CA ALA A 149 6.30 7.60 4.38
C ALA A 149 7.48 8.44 3.82
N TRP A 150 8.58 7.80 3.41
CA TRP A 150 9.63 8.48 2.66
C TRP A 150 9.18 8.69 1.23
N HIS A 151 9.41 9.89 0.71
CA HIS A 151 9.16 10.20 -0.68
C HIS A 151 10.36 10.93 -1.31
N TYR A 152 10.35 10.94 -2.64
CA TYR A 152 11.26 11.73 -3.43
C TYR A 152 10.47 12.81 -4.15
N HIS A 153 10.92 14.05 -4.00
CA HIS A 153 10.42 15.20 -4.73
C HIS A 153 11.33 15.44 -5.93
N HIS A 154 10.76 15.37 -7.12
CA HIS A 154 11.47 15.63 -8.37
C HIS A 154 11.52 17.13 -8.62
N LEU A 155 12.71 17.70 -8.46
CA LEU A 155 12.95 19.14 -8.52
C LEU A 155 12.54 19.78 -9.85
N PRO A 156 12.81 19.18 -11.03
CA PRO A 156 12.40 19.76 -12.31
C PRO A 156 10.89 19.90 -12.51
N THR A 157 10.10 18.93 -12.02
CA THR A 157 8.62 18.96 -12.18
C THR A 157 7.91 19.49 -10.94
N ASN A 158 8.64 19.72 -9.83
CA ASN A 158 8.12 20.10 -8.53
C ASN A 158 7.04 19.13 -8.01
N GLN A 159 7.22 17.82 -8.23
CA GLN A 159 6.23 16.80 -7.86
C GLN A 159 6.85 15.73 -6.97
N ILE A 160 6.06 15.23 -6.01
CA ILE A 160 6.38 13.98 -5.31
C ILE A 160 6.14 12.84 -6.30
N VAL A 161 7.12 11.94 -6.45
CA VAL A 161 7.07 10.86 -7.45
C VAL A 161 6.83 9.50 -6.82
N GLY A 162 6.20 8.59 -7.57
CA GLY A 162 6.04 7.19 -7.21
C GLY A 162 7.32 6.37 -7.45
N ASN A 163 8.12 6.77 -8.43
CA ASN A 163 9.40 6.14 -8.76
C ASN A 163 10.37 7.18 -9.36
N CYS A 164 11.68 7.05 -9.11
CA CYS A 164 12.67 7.98 -9.67
C CYS A 164 13.12 7.63 -11.10
N HIS A 165 12.61 6.54 -11.68
CA HIS A 165 12.87 6.07 -13.06
C HIS A 165 14.36 5.98 -13.45
N LYS A 166 15.24 5.71 -12.48
CA LYS A 166 16.71 5.70 -12.67
C LYS A 166 17.29 7.01 -13.21
N LEU A 167 16.56 8.12 -13.09
CA LEU A 167 17.03 9.47 -13.40
C LEU A 167 18.12 9.90 -12.41
N PRO A 168 18.94 10.92 -12.74
CA PRO A 168 20.02 11.39 -11.89
C PRO A 168 19.54 11.75 -10.48
N GLN A 169 20.20 11.23 -9.45
CA GLN A 169 19.81 11.47 -8.05
C GLN A 169 19.77 12.95 -7.68
N SER A 170 20.60 13.79 -8.31
CA SER A 170 20.60 15.24 -8.13
C SER A 170 19.29 15.94 -8.53
N GLN A 171 18.43 15.27 -9.29
CA GLN A 171 17.09 15.78 -9.63
C GLN A 171 16.06 15.52 -8.52
N PHE A 172 16.43 14.82 -7.44
CA PHE A 172 15.50 14.44 -6.39
C PHE A 172 15.93 14.92 -5.01
N GLN A 173 14.97 15.44 -4.27
CA GLN A 173 15.08 15.69 -2.85
C GLN A 173 14.28 14.65 -2.07
N LYS A 174 14.93 13.98 -1.13
CA LYS A 174 14.28 13.00 -0.27
C LYS A 174 13.76 13.67 1.00
N SER A 175 12.51 13.39 1.36
CA SER A 175 11.87 13.91 2.55
C SER A 175 10.97 12.85 3.20
N LEU A 176 10.77 12.95 4.51
CA LEU A 176 9.80 12.14 5.24
C LEU A 176 8.49 12.94 5.33
N SER A 177 7.39 12.36 4.87
CA SER A 177 6.07 12.96 5.07
C SER A 177 5.70 12.96 6.55
N THR A 178 5.00 14.00 6.96
CA THR A 178 4.41 14.12 8.30
C THR A 178 3.22 13.18 8.45
N GLN A 179 2.88 12.85 9.70
CA GLN A 179 1.66 12.09 10.02
C GLN A 179 0.40 12.76 9.44
N ALA A 180 0.29 14.09 9.53
CA ALA A 180 -0.86 14.84 9.03
C ALA A 180 -1.03 14.73 7.51
N GLU A 181 0.07 14.80 6.75
CA GLU A 181 0.03 14.63 5.28
C GLU A 181 -0.42 13.22 4.89
N ILE A 182 0.09 12.20 5.57
CA ILE A 182 -0.29 10.81 5.32
C ILE A 182 -1.75 10.57 5.70
N LYS A 183 -2.19 11.06 6.87
CA LYS A 183 -3.58 10.95 7.32
C LYS A 183 -4.53 11.57 6.30
N ASN A 184 -4.27 12.82 5.89
CA ASN A 184 -5.06 13.51 4.88
C ASN A 184 -5.10 12.73 3.55
N THR A 185 -3.99 12.09 3.16
CA THR A 185 -3.94 11.27 1.96
C THR A 185 -4.82 10.02 2.08
N ILE A 186 -4.76 9.31 3.22
CA ILE A 186 -5.59 8.13 3.49
C ILE A 186 -7.06 8.54 3.55
N GLN A 187 -7.38 9.66 4.19
CA GLN A 187 -8.74 10.18 4.27
C GLN A 187 -9.31 10.45 2.87
N LYS A 188 -8.55 11.08 1.98
CA LYS A 188 -8.95 11.28 0.58
C LYS A 188 -9.18 9.98 -0.18
N MET A 189 -8.36 8.94 0.07
CA MET A 189 -8.61 7.61 -0.51
C MET A 189 -9.95 7.04 -0.03
N CYS A 190 -10.25 7.16 1.26
CA CYS A 190 -11.52 6.72 1.83
C CYS A 190 -12.70 7.48 1.21
N GLU A 191 -12.65 8.81 1.17
CA GLU A 191 -13.70 9.68 0.61
C GLU A 191 -13.95 9.38 -0.87
N LEU A 192 -12.89 9.17 -1.65
CA LEU A 192 -12.97 8.80 -3.06
C LEU A 192 -13.70 7.46 -3.25
N ILE A 193 -13.36 6.45 -2.46
CA ILE A 193 -14.00 5.14 -2.54
C ILE A 193 -15.44 5.19 -2.05
N GLU A 194 -15.72 5.87 -0.94
CA GLU A 194 -17.07 6.04 -0.41
C GLU A 194 -17.98 6.75 -1.42
N THR A 195 -17.46 7.76 -2.12
CA THR A 195 -18.22 8.55 -3.11
C THR A 195 -18.56 7.73 -4.35
N HIS A 196 -17.59 6.99 -4.90
CA HIS A 196 -17.71 6.38 -6.22
C HIS A 196 -17.98 4.87 -6.20
N LEU A 197 -17.61 4.18 -5.13
CA LEU A 197 -17.64 2.72 -5.01
C LEU A 197 -18.17 2.28 -3.61
N PRO A 198 -19.35 2.73 -3.16
CA PRO A 198 -19.88 2.53 -1.80
C PRO A 198 -20.25 1.08 -1.44
N GLN A 199 -19.84 0.09 -2.23
CA GLN A 199 -20.08 -1.33 -2.00
C GLN A 199 -18.78 -2.15 -1.97
N ILE A 200 -17.65 -1.54 -2.35
CA ILE A 200 -16.34 -2.18 -2.30
C ILE A 200 -15.85 -2.17 -0.86
N ASP A 201 -15.35 -3.30 -0.37
CA ASP A 201 -14.68 -3.33 0.93
C ASP A 201 -13.28 -2.73 0.76
N LEU A 202 -13.00 -1.61 1.42
CA LEU A 202 -11.68 -0.97 1.40
C LEU A 202 -10.86 -1.46 2.59
N ILE A 203 -9.73 -2.11 2.33
CA ILE A 203 -8.83 -2.63 3.34
C ILE A 203 -7.46 -1.99 3.18
N PHE A 204 -6.95 -1.38 4.24
CA PHE A 204 -5.55 -0.98 4.32
C PHE A 204 -4.69 -2.08 4.96
N THR A 205 -3.42 -2.08 4.60
CA THR A 205 -2.40 -2.83 5.32
C THR A 205 -1.07 -2.09 5.22
N ILE A 206 -0.17 -2.32 6.17
CA ILE A 206 1.18 -1.75 6.15
C ILE A 206 2.16 -2.87 5.84
N SER A 207 2.99 -2.65 4.83
CA SER A 207 3.95 -3.65 4.38
C SER A 207 4.96 -4.01 5.48
N PRO A 208 5.24 -5.29 5.74
CA PRO A 208 6.33 -5.72 6.62
C PRO A 208 7.72 -5.55 5.99
N VAL A 209 7.80 -5.26 4.68
CA VAL A 209 9.08 -5.03 3.99
C VAL A 209 9.77 -3.80 4.59
N LYS A 210 11.02 -3.98 5.01
CA LYS A 210 11.83 -2.93 5.62
C LYS A 210 12.59 -2.13 4.55
N HIS A 211 12.56 -0.80 4.66
CA HIS A 211 13.32 0.10 3.80
C HIS A 211 14.68 0.43 4.46
N LEU A 212 15.58 -0.55 4.54
CA LEU A 212 16.82 -0.44 5.33
C LEU A 212 17.98 0.29 4.63
N ARG A 213 17.82 0.74 3.38
CA ARG A 213 18.88 1.43 2.64
C ARG A 213 19.38 2.69 3.35
N ASP A 214 18.51 3.30 4.14
CA ASP A 214 18.79 4.54 4.86
C ASP A 214 19.04 4.34 6.35
N GLY A 215 18.80 3.13 6.88
CA GLY A 215 18.99 2.78 8.27
C GLY A 215 17.72 2.28 8.98
N LEU A 216 17.92 1.71 10.16
CA LEU A 216 16.83 1.16 10.99
C LEU A 216 15.95 2.26 11.58
N ALA A 217 16.54 3.38 11.99
CA ALA A 217 15.81 4.50 12.59
C ALA A 217 14.87 5.14 11.57
N GLU A 218 15.33 5.30 10.33
CA GLU A 218 14.61 5.86 9.20
C GLU A 218 13.46 4.94 8.78
N ASN A 219 13.69 3.62 8.77
CA ASN A 219 12.63 2.64 8.54
C ASN A 219 11.56 2.71 9.64
N LEU A 220 11.97 2.71 10.92
CA LEU A 220 11.04 2.80 12.05
C LEU A 220 10.24 4.09 12.01
N ALA A 221 10.89 5.25 11.84
CA ALA A 221 10.22 6.54 11.70
C ALA A 221 9.17 6.50 10.59
N SER A 222 9.52 5.97 9.41
CA SER A 222 8.57 5.81 8.31
C SER A 222 7.38 4.92 8.66
N LYS A 223 7.61 3.74 9.25
CA LYS A 223 6.53 2.79 9.58
C LYS A 223 5.64 3.35 10.67
N SER A 224 6.22 3.94 11.71
CA SER A 224 5.48 4.60 12.79
C SER A 224 4.61 5.74 12.27
N THR A 225 5.11 6.57 11.33
CA THR A 225 4.30 7.61 10.69
C THR A 225 3.10 7.02 9.95
N LEU A 226 3.29 5.97 9.16
CA LEU A 226 2.19 5.31 8.44
C LEU A 226 1.15 4.70 9.40
N ILE A 227 1.60 3.96 10.42
CA ILE A 227 0.73 3.31 11.41
C ILE A 227 -0.07 4.37 12.15
N SER A 228 0.58 5.39 12.70
CA SER A 228 -0.09 6.44 13.47
C SER A 228 -1.13 7.19 12.63
N ALA A 229 -0.77 7.58 11.41
CA ALA A 229 -1.68 8.28 10.50
C ALA A 229 -2.89 7.43 10.10
N LEU A 230 -2.67 6.14 9.82
CA LEU A 230 -3.73 5.21 9.47
C LEU A 230 -4.67 4.99 10.66
N GLN A 231 -4.15 4.67 11.84
CA GLN A 231 -4.97 4.43 13.03
C GLN A 231 -5.81 5.66 13.40
N GLU A 232 -5.22 6.86 13.33
CA GLU A 232 -5.95 8.11 13.54
C GLU A 232 -7.08 8.26 12.52
N CYS A 233 -6.80 8.08 11.22
CA CYS A 233 -7.81 8.15 10.16
C CYS A 233 -8.94 7.12 10.36
N LEU A 234 -8.63 5.89 10.74
CA LEU A 234 -9.63 4.84 10.98
C LEU A 234 -10.50 5.15 12.21
N SER A 235 -9.89 5.73 13.26
CA SER A 235 -10.60 6.08 14.49
C SER A 235 -11.58 7.25 14.30
N GLU A 236 -11.23 8.21 13.46
CA GLU A 236 -12.06 9.38 13.14
C GLU A 236 -13.09 9.09 12.05
N ASN A 237 -12.97 7.97 11.33
CA ASN A 237 -13.89 7.63 10.25
C ASN A 237 -15.29 7.33 10.80
N GLN A 238 -16.25 8.20 10.46
CA GLN A 238 -17.65 8.12 10.83
C GLN A 238 -18.54 7.53 9.73
N SER A 239 -17.96 7.06 8.62
CA SER A 239 -18.72 6.45 7.52
C SER A 239 -19.47 5.20 7.98
N LEU A 240 -20.60 4.96 7.32
CA LEU A 240 -21.37 3.72 7.46
C LEU A 240 -20.58 2.50 7.01
N GLN A 241 -19.68 2.68 6.04
CA GLN A 241 -18.79 1.62 5.55
C GLN A 241 -17.35 1.93 5.95
N LYS A 242 -16.99 1.56 7.17
CA LYS A 242 -15.65 1.80 7.70
C LYS A 242 -14.60 1.00 6.92
N PRO A 243 -13.48 1.62 6.51
CA PRO A 243 -12.35 0.90 5.96
C PRO A 243 -11.75 -0.06 7.00
N GLY A 244 -11.35 -1.25 6.56
CA GLY A 244 -10.67 -2.25 7.37
C GLY A 244 -9.16 -2.05 7.43
N TYR A 245 -8.52 -2.75 8.38
CA TYR A 245 -7.05 -2.79 8.50
C TYR A 245 -6.54 -4.21 8.73
N PHE A 246 -5.79 -4.78 7.79
CA PHE A 246 -5.10 -6.05 7.95
C PHE A 246 -3.67 -5.81 8.50
N PRO A 247 -3.32 -6.28 9.71
CA PRO A 247 -2.09 -5.90 10.41
C PRO A 247 -0.86 -6.74 9.98
N SER A 248 -0.53 -6.75 8.69
CA SER A 248 0.59 -7.56 8.15
C SER A 248 1.96 -7.13 8.66
N TYR A 249 2.15 -5.84 8.93
CA TYR A 249 3.39 -5.34 9.55
C TYR A 249 3.58 -5.92 10.94
N GLU A 250 2.56 -5.79 11.79
CA GLU A 250 2.59 -6.21 13.18
C GLU A 250 2.69 -7.74 13.30
N PHE A 251 2.01 -8.49 12.43
CA PHE A 251 2.17 -9.94 12.34
C PHE A 251 3.63 -10.36 12.16
N VAL A 252 4.36 -9.71 11.25
CA VAL A 252 5.76 -10.08 10.99
C VAL A 252 6.73 -9.46 12.00
N THR A 253 6.47 -8.23 12.45
CA THR A 253 7.45 -7.47 13.25
C THR A 253 7.24 -7.59 14.75
N GLU A 254 6.01 -7.79 15.21
CA GLU A 254 5.66 -7.84 16.63
C GLU A 254 5.28 -9.27 17.07
N GLU A 255 4.49 -10.01 16.27
CA GLU A 255 4.09 -11.39 16.62
C GLU A 255 5.23 -12.39 16.32
N LEU A 256 5.83 -12.36 15.13
CA LEU A 256 6.98 -13.22 14.79
C LEU A 256 8.31 -12.71 15.37
N ASN A 257 8.56 -11.40 15.26
CA ASN A 257 9.64 -10.66 15.93
C ASN A 257 11.06 -11.29 15.89
N ASP A 258 11.45 -11.88 14.75
CA ASP A 258 12.81 -12.41 14.54
C ASP A 258 13.33 -12.07 13.13
N TRP A 259 14.64 -11.84 13.02
CA TRP A 259 15.33 -11.61 11.75
C TRP A 259 15.42 -12.84 10.86
N SER A 260 15.17 -14.05 11.38
CA SER A 260 15.09 -15.29 10.61
C SER A 260 13.91 -15.31 9.63
N PHE A 261 12.89 -14.50 9.89
CA PHE A 261 11.72 -14.34 9.02
C PHE A 261 11.96 -13.40 7.83
N PHE A 262 13.17 -12.86 7.70
CA PHE A 262 13.60 -12.04 6.58
C PHE A 262 14.66 -12.76 5.74
N ARG A 263 14.63 -12.51 4.43
CA ARG A 263 15.62 -12.99 3.46
C ARG A 263 17.01 -12.46 3.79
N ASN A 264 18.01 -12.89 3.02
CA ASN A 264 19.40 -12.47 3.18
C ASN A 264 19.60 -10.95 3.07
N ASP A 265 18.71 -10.24 2.36
CA ASP A 265 18.73 -8.77 2.28
C ASP A 265 18.27 -8.06 3.57
N LYS A 266 17.74 -8.82 4.54
CA LYS A 266 17.15 -8.35 5.81
C LYS A 266 15.99 -7.36 5.63
N MET A 267 15.46 -7.24 4.42
CA MET A 267 14.40 -6.30 4.08
C MET A 267 13.09 -7.03 3.77
N HIS A 268 13.14 -8.08 2.97
CA HIS A 268 11.95 -8.78 2.51
C HIS A 268 11.67 -10.02 3.38
N PRO A 269 10.40 -10.30 3.71
CA PRO A 269 10.04 -11.56 4.35
C PRO A 269 10.44 -12.79 3.51
N THR A 270 10.75 -13.91 4.17
CA THR A 270 10.98 -15.18 3.48
C THR A 270 9.70 -15.71 2.82
N PRO A 271 9.78 -16.60 1.82
CA PRO A 271 8.60 -17.25 1.26
C PRO A 271 7.71 -17.94 2.31
N GLU A 272 8.30 -18.57 3.33
CA GLU A 272 7.60 -19.22 4.43
C GLU A 272 6.86 -18.19 5.31
N THR A 273 7.48 -17.03 5.54
CA THR A 273 6.85 -15.93 6.29
C THR A 273 5.68 -15.35 5.51
N ILE A 274 5.81 -15.19 4.19
CA ILE A 274 4.71 -14.76 3.31
C ILE A 274 3.55 -15.77 3.36
N GLU A 275 3.85 -17.07 3.29
CA GLU A 275 2.84 -18.13 3.42
C GLU A 275 2.12 -18.04 4.76
N TRP A 276 2.86 -17.90 5.85
CA TRP A 276 2.26 -17.78 7.18
C TRP A 276 1.34 -16.55 7.32
N VAL A 277 1.75 -15.39 6.79
CA VAL A 277 0.85 -14.21 6.77
C VAL A 277 -0.36 -14.45 5.87
N PHE A 278 -0.18 -15.18 4.76
CA PHE A 278 -1.29 -15.55 3.88
C PHE A 278 -2.27 -16.53 4.53
N GLU A 279 -1.79 -17.46 5.36
CA GLU A 279 -2.64 -18.33 6.17
C GLU A 279 -3.48 -17.51 7.16
N LYS A 280 -2.86 -16.55 7.87
CA LYS A 280 -3.59 -15.60 8.73
C LYS A 280 -4.61 -14.79 7.94
N PHE A 281 -4.22 -14.23 6.80
CA PHE A 281 -5.11 -13.53 5.89
C PHE A 281 -6.31 -14.40 5.49
N SER A 282 -6.06 -15.64 5.08
CA SER A 282 -7.08 -16.58 4.65
C SER A 282 -8.01 -16.98 5.77
N GLN A 283 -7.49 -17.25 6.98
CA GLN A 283 -8.31 -17.58 8.15
C GLN A 283 -9.27 -16.45 8.52
N VAL A 284 -8.86 -15.20 8.33
CA VAL A 284 -9.71 -14.07 8.68
C VAL A 284 -10.70 -13.76 7.57
N TYR A 285 -10.28 -13.74 6.30
CA TYR A 285 -11.13 -13.31 5.20
C TYR A 285 -11.95 -14.43 4.56
N ARG A 286 -11.52 -15.68 4.57
CA ARG A 286 -12.21 -16.77 3.86
C ARG A 286 -13.15 -17.51 4.80
N ASN A 287 -14.36 -17.74 4.31
CA ASN A 287 -15.30 -18.72 4.87
C ASN A 287 -15.15 -20.05 4.14
#